data_AF-A0AAW6VRT1-F1
#
_entry.id   AF-A0AAW6VRT1-F1
#
_cell.length_a   1.000
_cell.length_b   1.000
_cell.length_c   1.000
_cell.angle_alpha   90.00
_cell.angle_beta   90.00
_cell.angle_gamma   90.00
#
_symmetry.space_group_name_H-M   'P 1'
#
loop_
_entity.id
_entity.type
_entity.pdbx_description
1 polymer ?
#
loop_
_entity_poly.entity_id
_entity_poly.type
_entity_poly.pdbx_seq_one_letter_code
_entity_poly.pdbx_strand_id
1 'polypeptide(L)'
;MQSIGIGEIQKNTSVFTNMTETIQIIDKRKKQVLAMVYPVKQQSVIKKLSGKYKNRVQKSDKSLEEIKEISMMEAMREKYGLSS
;
A
#
# COMPACT_ATOMS: atom_id res chain seq x y z
N MET A 1 -7.45 -8.40 12.85
CA MET A 1 -6.52 -9.49 12.48
C MET A 1 -7.22 -10.82 12.74
N GLN A 2 -7.52 -11.57 11.69
CA GLN A 2 -8.25 -12.84 11.78
C GLN A 2 -7.29 -14.02 11.86
N SER A 3 -7.58 -15.00 12.71
CA SER A 3 -6.80 -16.24 12.84
C SER A 3 -7.59 -17.43 12.29
N ILE A 4 -6.99 -18.18 11.35
CA ILE A 4 -7.65 -19.31 10.69
C ILE A 4 -6.81 -20.59 10.87
N GLY A 5 -7.50 -21.70 11.15
CA GLY A 5 -6.85 -22.99 11.27
C GLY A 5 -6.42 -23.57 9.92
N ILE A 6 -5.28 -24.26 9.88
CA ILE A 6 -4.80 -24.91 8.65
C ILE A 6 -5.84 -25.87 8.01
N GLY A 7 -6.59 -26.61 8.83
CA GLY A 7 -7.64 -27.52 8.35
C GLY A 7 -8.88 -26.81 7.80
N GLU A 8 -9.11 -25.55 8.18
CA GLU A 8 -10.21 -24.73 7.63
C GLU A 8 -9.83 -24.20 6.25
N ILE A 9 -8.56 -23.81 6.08
CA ILE A 9 -8.01 -23.36 4.80
C ILE A 9 -8.05 -24.49 3.76
N GLN A 10 -7.71 -25.72 4.16
CA GLN A 10 -7.81 -26.88 3.27
C GLN A 10 -9.24 -27.16 2.80
N LYS A 11 -10.24 -26.88 3.65
CA LYS A 11 -11.66 -27.08 3.33
C LYS A 11 -12.23 -25.94 2.49
N ASN A 12 -11.72 -24.73 2.66
CA ASN A 12 -12.22 -23.55 1.97
C ASN A 12 -11.08 -22.58 1.60
N THR A 13 -10.48 -22.81 0.43
CA THR A 13 -9.43 -21.95 -0.13
C THR A 13 -9.96 -20.60 -0.62
N SER A 14 -11.28 -20.45 -0.81
CA SER A 14 -11.89 -19.19 -1.27
C SER A 14 -11.73 -18.03 -0.28
N VAL A 15 -11.33 -18.33 0.96
CA VAL A 15 -11.00 -17.33 1.97
C VAL A 15 -9.90 -16.35 1.51
N PHE A 16 -9.00 -16.79 0.63
CA PHE A 16 -7.95 -15.94 0.09
C PHE A 16 -8.41 -15.05 -1.06
N THR A 17 -9.49 -15.40 -1.76
CA THR A 17 -9.94 -14.72 -2.97
C THR A 17 -10.42 -13.29 -2.71
N ASN A 18 -11.07 -13.06 -1.55
CA ASN A 18 -11.61 -11.76 -1.15
C ASN A 18 -10.90 -11.17 0.08
N MET A 19 -9.67 -11.62 0.34
CA MET A 19 -8.92 -11.19 1.51
C MET A 19 -8.57 -9.71 1.41
N THR A 20 -9.10 -8.91 2.33
CA THR A 20 -8.83 -7.46 2.45
C THR A 20 -7.97 -7.12 3.65
N GLU A 21 -7.88 -8.02 4.62
CA GLU A 21 -7.09 -7.90 5.84
C GLU A 21 -6.07 -9.02 5.96
N THR A 22 -5.04 -8.81 6.78
CA THR A 22 -4.03 -9.84 7.08
C THR A 22 -4.63 -10.99 7.87
N ILE A 23 -4.34 -12.22 7.43
CA ILE A 23 -4.77 -13.46 8.09
C ILE A 23 -3.57 -14.15 8.72
N GLN A 24 -3.76 -14.62 9.95
CA GLN A 24 -2.80 -15.47 10.66
C GLN A 24 -3.20 -16.93 10.50
N ILE A 25 -2.30 -17.76 10.00
CA ILE A 25 -2.49 -19.21 9.91
C ILE A 25 -1.96 -19.84 11.19
N ILE A 26 -2.84 -20.56 11.88
CA ILE A 26 -2.52 -21.24 13.14
C ILE A 26 -2.76 -22.75 13.03
N ASP A 27 -1.90 -23.53 13.69
CA ASP A 27 -2.23 -24.90 14.07
C ASP A 27 -3.05 -24.85 15.37
N LYS A 28 -4.36 -25.10 15.27
CA LYS A 28 -5.26 -25.10 16.43
C LYS A 28 -4.93 -26.18 17.46
N ARG A 29 -4.29 -27.29 17.07
CA ARG A 29 -3.93 -28.39 17.97
C ARG A 29 -2.69 -28.04 18.80
N LYS A 30 -1.66 -27.54 18.13
CA LYS A 30 -0.39 -27.16 18.76
C LYS A 30 -0.38 -25.73 19.31
N LYS A 31 -1.43 -24.95 19.06
CA LYS A 31 -1.55 -23.51 19.40
C LYS A 31 -0.35 -22.68 18.89
N GLN A 32 0.18 -23.05 17.72
CA GLN A 32 1.33 -22.40 17.11
C GLN A 32 0.94 -21.61 15.87
N VAL A 33 1.55 -20.44 15.70
CA VAL A 33 1.43 -19.63 14.49
C VAL A 33 2.38 -20.21 13.45
N LEU A 34 1.84 -20.56 12.27
CA LEU A 34 2.60 -21.14 11.17
C LEU A 34 3.01 -20.09 10.14
N ALA A 35 2.11 -19.16 9.82
CA ALA A 35 2.35 -18.14 8.81
C ALA A 35 1.44 -16.91 8.98
N MET A 36 1.85 -15.79 8.38
CA MET A 36 1.00 -14.63 8.14
C MET A 36 0.85 -14.41 6.63
N VAL A 37 -0.38 -14.22 6.17
CA VAL A 37 -0.70 -14.03 4.76
C VAL A 37 -1.24 -12.61 4.56
N TYR A 38 -0.61 -11.88 3.64
CA TYR A 38 -0.96 -10.51 3.30
C TYR A 38 -1.69 -10.46 1.95
N PRO A 39 -2.72 -9.60 1.80
CA PRO A 39 -3.45 -9.50 0.54
C PRO A 39 -2.59 -8.84 -0.54
N VAL A 40 -2.62 -9.40 -1.76
CA VAL A 40 -1.84 -8.91 -2.92
C VAL A 40 -2.28 -7.50 -3.31
N LYS A 41 -3.58 -7.22 -3.28
CA LYS A 41 -4.13 -5.87 -3.49
C LYS A 41 -4.27 -5.20 -2.14
N GLN A 42 -3.20 -4.58 -1.65
CA GLN A 42 -3.32 -3.57 -0.62
C GLN A 42 -4.25 -2.47 -1.18
N GLN A 43 -5.47 -2.35 -0.65
CA GLN A 43 -6.24 -1.14 -0.88
C GLN A 43 -5.36 0.01 -0.41
N SER A 44 -4.91 0.83 -1.37
CA SER A 44 -4.01 1.94 -1.12
C SER A 44 -4.61 2.82 -0.04
N VAL A 45 -4.05 2.73 1.17
CA VAL A 45 -4.45 3.57 2.32
C VAL A 45 -4.29 5.05 1.94
N ILE A 46 -3.36 5.34 1.02
CA ILE A 46 -3.14 6.66 0.41
C ILE A 46 -4.42 7.21 -0.23
N LYS A 47 -5.23 6.36 -0.88
CA LYS A 47 -6.52 6.80 -1.47
C LYS A 47 -7.57 7.14 -0.40
N LYS A 48 -7.50 6.49 0.76
CA LYS A 48 -8.38 6.77 1.92
C LYS A 48 -7.91 8.02 2.67
N LEU A 49 -6.60 8.21 2.80
CA LEU A 49 -5.96 9.35 3.47
C LEU A 49 -5.97 10.63 2.64
N SER A 50 -6.09 10.53 1.31
CA SER A 50 -6.01 11.69 0.42
C SER A 50 -7.23 12.62 0.49
N GLY A 51 -8.33 12.22 1.14
CA GLY A 51 -9.46 13.10 1.49
C GLY A 51 -9.94 13.97 0.32
N LYS A 52 -9.96 15.31 0.51
CA LYS A 52 -10.33 16.28 -0.54
C LYS A 52 -9.33 16.38 -1.70
N TYR A 53 -8.11 15.86 -1.53
CA TYR A 53 -7.03 15.87 -2.52
C TYR A 53 -6.98 14.59 -3.37
N LYS A 54 -7.87 13.62 -3.13
CA LYS A 54 -7.91 12.34 -3.85
C LYS A 54 -7.94 12.45 -5.38
N ASN A 55 -8.51 13.54 -5.90
CA ASN A 55 -8.64 13.82 -7.33
C ASN A 55 -7.68 14.92 -7.82
N ARG A 56 -6.88 15.52 -6.93
CA ARG A 56 -5.95 16.60 -7.28
C ARG A 56 -4.56 16.09 -7.62
N VAL A 57 -4.13 14.99 -7.00
CA VAL A 57 -2.79 14.44 -7.23
C VAL A 57 -2.89 13.35 -8.30
N GLN A 58 -2.64 13.73 -9.55
CA GLN A 58 -2.27 12.74 -10.56
C GLN A 58 -0.93 12.12 -10.14
N LYS A 59 -0.83 10.80 -10.21
CA LYS A 59 0.48 10.15 -10.02
C LYS A 59 1.39 10.68 -11.13
N SER A 60 2.52 11.26 -10.72
CA SER A 60 3.57 11.60 -11.67
C SER A 60 4.27 10.31 -12.08
N ASP A 61 4.60 10.20 -13.36
CA ASP A 61 5.44 9.12 -13.89
C ASP A 61 6.93 9.33 -13.57
N LYS A 62 7.28 10.45 -12.93
CA LYS A 62 8.65 10.85 -12.60
C LYS A 62 9.10 10.27 -11.27
N SER A 63 10.40 9.99 -11.16
CA SER A 63 11.00 9.56 -9.89
C SER A 63 10.99 10.70 -8.87
N LEU A 64 11.10 10.34 -7.58
CA LEU A 64 11.15 11.35 -6.51
C LEU A 64 12.38 12.27 -6.67
N GLU A 65 13.50 11.73 -7.17
CA GLU A 65 14.71 12.50 -7.44
C GLU A 65 14.48 13.53 -8.54
N GLU A 66 13.85 13.12 -9.65
CA GLU A 66 13.50 14.03 -10.75
C GLU A 66 12.55 15.15 -10.30
N ILE A 67 11.55 14.81 -9.46
CA ILE A 67 10.61 15.80 -8.91
C ILE A 67 11.36 16.82 -8.03
N LYS A 68 12.32 16.36 -7.23
CA LYS A 68 13.13 17.22 -6.35
C LYS A 68 14.01 18.17 -7.17
N GLU A 69 14.65 17.68 -8.23
CA GLU A 69 15.48 18.50 -9.11
C GLU A 69 14.65 19.58 -9.82
N ILE A 70 13.49 19.21 -10.38
CA ILE A 70 12.59 20.17 -11.05
C ILE A 70 12.13 21.25 -10.07
N SER A 71 11.68 20.84 -8.88
CA SER A 71 11.20 21.79 -7.86
C SER A 71 12.31 22.73 -7.40
N MET A 72 13.54 22.23 -7.25
CA MET A 72 14.68 23.04 -6.86
C MET A 72 15.08 24.02 -7.97
N MET A 73 15.03 23.58 -9.22
CA MET A 73 15.34 24.41 -10.38
C MET A 73 14.30 25.54 -10.56
N GLU A 74 13.01 25.24 -10.40
CA GLU A 74 11.94 26.25 -10.40
C GLU A 74 12.11 27.25 -9.26
N ALA A 75 12.38 26.80 -8.04
CA ALA A 75 12.60 27.68 -6.89
C ALA A 75 13.83 28.59 -7.07
N MET A 76 14.92 28.07 -7.67
CA MET A 76 16.10 28.87 -8.02
C MET A 76 15.76 29.87 -9.11
N ARG A 77 14.95 29.49 -10.11
CA ARG A 77 14.52 30.37 -11.20
C ARG A 77 13.69 31.54 -10.68
N GLU A 78 12.77 31.30 -9.76
CA GLU A 78 11.96 32.32 -9.11
C GLU A 78 12.81 33.23 -8.21
N LYS A 79 13.68 32.65 -7.38
CA LYS A 79 14.52 33.41 -6.43
C LYS A 79 15.56 34.29 -7.11
N TYR A 80 16.15 33.83 -8.21
CA TYR A 80 17.24 34.54 -8.89
C TYR A 80 16.79 35.21 -10.19
N GLY A 81 15.50 35.21 -10.50
CA GLY A 81 14.95 35.90 -11.68
C GLY A 81 15.57 35.41 -12.99
N LEU A 82 15.88 34.11 -13.10
CA LEU A 82 16.37 33.50 -14.34
C LEU A 82 15.20 33.33 -15.33
N SER A 83 14.54 34.44 -15.66
CA SER A 83 13.63 34.55 -16.78
C SER A 83 14.43 35.02 -18.00
N SER A 84 14.55 34.17 -19.01
CA SER A 84 14.47 34.65 -20.40
C SER A 84 13.01 34.84 -20.75
#